data_AF-A0A6A5YFA7-F1
#
_entry.id   AF-A0A6A5YFA7-F1
#
_cell.length_a   1.000
_cell.length_b   1.000
_cell.length_c   1.000
_cell.angle_alpha   90.00
_cell.angle_beta   90.00
_cell.angle_gamma   90.00
#
_symmetry.space_group_name_H-M   'P 1'
#
loop_
_entity.id
_entity.type
_entity.pdbx_description
1 polymer ?
#
loop_
_entity_poly.entity_id
_entity_poly.type
_entity_poly.pdbx_seq_one_letter_code
_entity_poly.pdbx_strand_id
1 'polypeptide(L)'
;SAYGIMAGRIANRVAEMAENMTFVERPQVQPQAPAAEPHMINGKKQPRKLEIRLQNSAPDDVSFSAPFLDNTLAKMLSLQQRMLKTGADLAKSQDVSEDVKKEHFAQSAELSKIIALICSEKARQGA
;
A
#
# COMPACT_ATOMS: atom_id res chain seq x y z
N SER A 1 21.11 -8.26 -6.81
CA SER A 1 20.77 -7.20 -7.80
C SER A 1 20.48 -5.89 -7.07
N ALA A 2 20.80 -4.74 -7.67
CA ALA A 2 20.51 -3.41 -7.12
C ALA A 2 19.00 -3.22 -6.83
N TYR A 3 18.15 -3.84 -7.64
CA TYR A 3 16.70 -3.89 -7.44
C TYR A 3 16.31 -4.60 -6.14
N GLY A 4 16.91 -5.76 -5.86
CA GLY A 4 16.66 -6.52 -4.63
C GLY A 4 17.07 -5.78 -3.35
N ILE A 5 18.13 -4.97 -3.42
CA ILE A 5 18.57 -4.13 -2.28
C ILE A 5 17.56 -3.01 -2.02
N MET A 6 17.00 -2.39 -3.07
CA MET A 6 15.94 -1.38 -2.93
C MET A 6 14.63 -2.00 -2.42
N ALA A 7 14.22 -3.15 -2.96
CA ALA A 7 13.03 -3.87 -2.53
C ALA A 7 13.10 -4.28 -1.05
N GLY A 8 14.25 -4.80 -0.61
CA GLY A 8 14.46 -5.14 0.80
C GLY A 8 14.39 -3.91 1.72
N ARG A 9 14.95 -2.77 1.30
CA ARG A 9 14.87 -1.51 2.06
C ARG A 9 13.44 -0.98 2.17
N ILE A 10 12.65 -1.09 1.10
CA ILE A 10 11.24 -0.67 1.09
C ILE A 10 10.42 -1.61 1.98
N ALA A 11 10.62 -2.92 1.89
CA ALA A 11 9.93 -3.90 2.73
C ALA A 11 10.18 -3.65 4.23
N ASN A 12 11.44 -3.40 4.61
CA ASN A 12 11.79 -3.08 6.00
C ASN A 12 11.11 -1.78 6.48
N ARG A 13 11.06 -0.76 5.62
CA ARG A 13 10.44 0.53 5.96
C ARG A 13 8.90 0.46 6.05
N VAL A 14 8.27 -0.39 5.25
CA VAL A 14 6.83 -0.69 5.33
C VAL A 14 6.51 -1.51 6.58
N ALA A 15 7.36 -2.47 6.95
CA ALA A 15 7.23 -3.24 8.18
C ALA A 15 7.31 -2.33 9.42
N GLU A 16 8.32 -1.45 9.48
CA GLU A 16 8.47 -0.45 10.57
C GLU A 16 7.26 0.49 10.67
N MET A 17 6.68 0.89 9.53
CA MET A 17 5.49 1.74 9.52
C MET A 17 4.23 0.99 9.98
N ALA A 18 4.12 -0.30 9.66
CA ALA A 18 3.00 -1.15 10.09
C ALA A 18 3.02 -1.42 11.60
N GLU A 19 4.19 -1.64 12.19
CA GLU A 19 4.36 -1.80 13.64
C GLU A 19 3.90 -0.55 14.41
N ASN A 20 4.05 0.64 13.81
CA ASN A 20 3.62 1.92 14.38
C ASN A 20 2.15 2.27 14.13
N MET A 21 1.43 1.53 13.26
CA MET A 21 0.07 1.89 12.81
C MET A 21 -1.03 0.97 13.37
N THR A 22 -0.68 -0.12 14.06
CA THR A 22 -1.63 -1.16 14.56
C THR A 22 -2.38 -0.80 15.86
N PHE A 23 -2.78 0.46 16.05
CA PHE A 23 -3.69 0.87 17.13
C PHE A 23 -4.87 1.69 16.61
N VAL A 24 -5.60 1.16 15.62
CA VAL A 24 -6.92 1.70 15.26
C VAL A 24 -7.92 0.54 15.11
N GLU A 25 -8.69 0.38 16.19
CA GLU A 25 -10.13 0.09 16.20
C GLU A 25 -10.59 -1.37 15.95
N ARG A 26 -11.12 -1.99 17.01
CA ARG A 26 -11.98 -3.18 16.94
C ARG A 26 -13.39 -2.75 16.49
N PRO A 27 -13.92 -3.24 15.36
CA PRO A 27 -15.35 -3.22 15.12
C PRO A 27 -16.02 -4.32 15.97
N GLN A 28 -16.99 -3.95 16.80
CA GLN A 28 -17.95 -4.93 17.34
C GLN A 28 -18.86 -5.41 16.21
N VAL A 29 -18.87 -6.71 15.95
CA VAL A 29 -19.77 -7.34 14.97
C VAL A 29 -20.93 -7.99 15.73
N GLN A 30 -22.15 -7.46 15.57
CA GLN A 30 -23.39 -8.14 15.97
C GLN A 30 -23.70 -9.29 14.98
N PRO A 31 -24.22 -10.44 15.45
CA PRO A 31 -24.41 -11.61 14.61
C PRO A 31 -25.82 -11.68 14.02
N GLN A 32 -25.93 -11.82 12.69
CA GLN A 32 -27.07 -12.50 12.06
C GLN A 32 -26.59 -13.23 10.79
N ALA A 33 -26.67 -14.56 10.84
CA ALA A 33 -26.53 -15.50 9.72
C ALA A 33 -27.93 -15.78 9.11
N PRO A 34 -28.10 -16.42 7.93
CA PRO A 34 -27.61 -17.79 7.57
C PRO A 34 -27.11 -17.89 6.09
N ALA A 35 -26.52 -18.95 5.52
CA ALA A 35 -26.12 -20.32 5.88
C ALA A 35 -25.04 -20.79 4.88
N ALA A 36 -24.01 -21.50 5.36
CA ALA A 36 -23.31 -22.57 4.64
C ALA A 36 -22.54 -23.40 5.69
N GLU A 37 -22.66 -24.72 5.63
CA GLU A 37 -22.45 -25.67 6.73
C GLU A 37 -21.02 -25.70 7.31
N PRO A 38 -20.86 -25.73 8.65
CA PRO A 38 -19.58 -25.98 9.30
C PRO A 38 -19.33 -27.48 9.51
N HIS A 39 -18.18 -27.98 9.04
CA HIS A 39 -17.61 -29.23 9.53
C HIS A 39 -17.31 -29.09 11.03
N MET A 40 -18.15 -29.69 11.86
CA MET A 40 -18.02 -29.73 13.31
C MET A 40 -17.35 -31.05 13.71
N ILE A 41 -16.12 -30.99 14.22
CA ILE A 41 -15.58 -32.07 15.06
C ILE A 41 -15.37 -31.46 16.45
N ASN A 42 -16.15 -31.95 17.42
CA ASN A 42 -16.06 -31.61 18.85
C ASN A 42 -16.43 -30.17 19.27
N GLY A 43 -17.38 -29.54 18.59
CA GLY A 43 -18.13 -28.38 19.11
C GLY A 43 -17.36 -27.07 19.30
N LYS A 44 -16.09 -26.99 18.89
CA LYS A 44 -15.29 -25.76 18.90
C LYS A 44 -15.02 -25.35 17.46
N LYS A 45 -15.43 -24.12 17.09
CA LYS A 45 -15.04 -23.49 15.81
C LYS A 45 -13.52 -23.38 15.79
N GLN A 46 -12.84 -24.31 15.11
CA GLN A 46 -11.41 -24.17 14.92
C GLN A 46 -11.16 -22.98 13.97
N PRO A 47 -10.19 -22.11 14.29
CA PRO A 47 -9.79 -21.06 13.37
C PRO A 47 -9.40 -21.73 12.06
N ARG A 48 -9.95 -21.23 10.94
CA ARG A 48 -9.59 -21.70 9.60
C ARG A 48 -8.06 -21.69 9.53
N LYS A 49 -7.46 -22.84 9.24
CA LYS A 49 -6.02 -22.90 9.00
C LYS A 49 -5.74 -21.87 7.93
N LEU A 50 -4.90 -20.89 8.28
CA LEU A 50 -4.36 -19.95 7.31
C LEU A 50 -3.52 -20.84 6.39
N GLU A 51 -4.07 -21.19 5.23
CA GLU A 51 -3.32 -21.83 4.15
C GLU A 51 -2.26 -20.82 3.73
N ILE A 52 -1.11 -20.83 4.44
CA ILE A 52 0.08 -20.13 4.00
C ILE A 52 0.53 -20.91 2.78
N ARG A 53 -0.02 -20.56 1.62
CA ARG A 53 0.60 -20.87 0.34
C ARG A 53 1.93 -20.13 0.37
N LEU A 54 2.96 -20.81 0.84
CA LEU A 54 4.33 -20.37 0.70
C LEU A 54 4.59 -20.38 -0.81
N GLN A 55 4.37 -19.23 -1.45
CA GLN A 55 4.69 -19.05 -2.85
C GLN A 55 6.19 -19.22 -2.95
N ASN A 56 6.61 -20.33 -3.53
CA ASN A 56 8.00 -20.60 -3.86
C ASN A 56 8.34 -19.78 -5.11
N SER A 57 8.29 -18.45 -4.98
CA SER A 57 8.57 -17.51 -6.06
C SER A 57 10.07 -17.29 -6.13
N ALA A 58 10.62 -17.36 -7.35
CA ALA A 58 11.98 -16.91 -7.62
C ALA A 58 12.14 -15.44 -7.13
N PRO A 59 13.35 -14.96 -6.82
CA PRO A 59 13.57 -13.61 -6.31
C PRO A 59 13.04 -12.46 -7.20
N ASP A 60 12.66 -12.74 -8.45
CA ASP A 60 12.01 -11.80 -9.39
C ASP A 60 10.47 -11.91 -9.45
N ASP A 61 9.86 -12.80 -8.65
CA ASP A 61 8.44 -13.14 -8.73
C ASP A 61 7.65 -12.66 -7.49
N VAL A 62 8.00 -11.47 -7.00
CA VAL A 62 7.23 -10.78 -5.95
C VAL A 62 6.08 -10.03 -6.63
N SER A 63 4.92 -10.67 -6.72
CA SER A 63 3.69 -10.05 -7.21
C SER A 63 2.86 -9.51 -6.05
N PHE A 64 2.47 -8.24 -6.12
CA PHE A 64 1.51 -7.67 -5.19
C PHE A 64 0.08 -8.11 -5.55
N SER A 65 -0.83 -8.15 -4.57
CA SER A 65 -2.22 -8.49 -4.86
C SER A 65 -2.95 -7.33 -5.55
N ALA A 66 -3.87 -7.64 -6.47
CA ALA A 66 -4.66 -6.62 -7.16
C ALA A 66 -5.40 -5.66 -6.19
N PRO A 67 -6.07 -6.14 -5.11
CA PRO A 67 -6.69 -5.24 -4.14
C PRO A 67 -5.70 -4.32 -3.43
N PHE A 68 -4.46 -4.78 -3.18
CA PHE A 68 -3.42 -3.95 -2.59
C PHE A 68 -3.00 -2.83 -3.54
N LEU A 69 -2.78 -3.16 -4.82
CA LEU A 69 -2.40 -2.17 -5.83
C LEU A 69 -3.52 -1.15 -6.08
N ASP A 70 -4.79 -1.57 -6.06
CA ASP A 70 -5.96 -0.69 -6.14
C ASP A 70 -5.98 0.33 -5.01
N ASN A 71 -5.89 -0.16 -3.76
CA ASN A 71 -5.90 0.70 -2.57
C ASN A 71 -4.69 1.63 -2.52
N THR A 72 -3.51 1.13 -2.88
CA THR A 72 -2.28 1.93 -2.91
C THR A 72 -2.36 3.01 -3.97
N LEU A 73 -2.80 2.68 -5.19
CA LEU A 73 -2.98 3.65 -6.26
C LEU A 73 -3.95 4.76 -5.85
N ALA A 74 -5.11 4.42 -5.29
CA ALA A 74 -6.09 5.39 -4.83
C ALA A 74 -5.50 6.36 -3.77
N LYS A 75 -4.74 5.82 -2.81
CA LYS A 75 -4.07 6.64 -1.78
C LYS A 75 -2.99 7.54 -2.35
N MET A 76 -2.19 7.03 -3.29
CA MET A 76 -1.12 7.81 -3.95
C MET A 76 -1.68 8.92 -4.83
N LEU A 77 -2.76 8.67 -5.58
CA LEU A 77 -3.46 9.70 -6.36
C LEU A 77 -4.05 10.79 -5.45
N SER A 78 -4.66 10.40 -4.33
CA SER A 78 -5.17 11.33 -3.32
C SER A 78 -4.04 12.20 -2.73
N LEU A 79 -2.88 11.60 -2.46
CA LEU A 79 -1.69 12.33 -1.99
C LEU A 79 -1.18 13.30 -3.06
N GLN A 80 -1.08 12.87 -4.32
CA GLN A 80 -0.63 13.70 -5.44
C GLN A 80 -1.53 14.93 -5.59
N GLN A 81 -2.85 14.77 -5.49
CA GLN A 81 -3.78 15.90 -5.56
C GLN A 81 -3.59 16.90 -4.41
N ARG A 82 -3.32 16.42 -3.19
CA ARG A 82 -2.97 17.30 -2.06
C ARG A 82 -1.63 18.01 -2.30
N MET A 83 -0.61 17.30 -2.76
CA MET A 83 0.70 17.88 -3.07
C MET A 83 0.61 18.94 -4.17
N LEU A 84 -0.21 18.73 -5.21
CA LEU A 84 -0.41 19.74 -6.26
C LEU A 84 -1.07 21.01 -5.69
N LYS A 85 -2.06 20.86 -4.82
CA LYS A 85 -2.70 22.00 -4.14
C LYS A 85 -1.70 22.74 -3.25
N THR A 86 -1.00 22.01 -2.37
CA THR A 86 0.04 22.58 -1.50
C THR A 86 1.15 23.23 -2.31
N GLY A 87 1.59 22.64 -3.41
CA GLY A 87 2.60 23.20 -4.30
C GLY A 87 2.15 24.50 -4.96
N ALA A 88 0.88 24.60 -5.36
CA ALA A 88 0.31 25.84 -5.91
C ALA A 88 0.22 26.96 -4.84
N ASP A 89 -0.10 26.60 -3.60
CA ASP A 89 -0.12 27.54 -2.48
C ASP A 89 1.31 27.97 -2.09
N LEU A 90 2.26 27.04 -2.11
CA LEU A 90 3.68 27.28 -1.83
C LEU A 90 4.31 28.20 -2.88
N ALA A 91 3.97 28.01 -4.16
CA ALA A 91 4.46 28.85 -5.26
C ALA A 91 4.06 30.33 -5.09
N LYS A 92 2.90 30.61 -4.48
CA LYS A 92 2.40 31.97 -4.21
C LYS A 92 2.98 32.58 -2.94
N SER A 93 3.53 31.76 -2.04
CA SER A 93 4.10 32.23 -0.78
C SER A 93 5.46 32.91 -1.02
N GLN A 94 5.61 34.13 -0.52
CA GLN A 94 6.87 34.88 -0.54
C GLN A 94 7.77 34.51 0.65
N ASP A 95 7.22 33.92 1.71
CA ASP A 95 7.93 33.58 2.95
C ASP A 95 8.71 32.26 2.87
N VAL A 96 8.59 31.54 1.76
CA VAL A 96 9.21 30.23 1.55
C VAL A 96 10.36 30.36 0.56
N SER A 97 11.53 29.83 0.95
CA SER A 97 12.73 29.78 0.10
C SER A 97 12.46 29.02 -1.21
N GLU A 98 13.06 29.51 -2.29
CA GLU A 98 13.00 28.87 -3.62
C GLU A 98 13.56 27.45 -3.62
N ASP A 99 14.56 27.15 -2.78
CA ASP A 99 15.11 25.79 -2.64
C ASP A 99 14.05 24.80 -2.13
N VAL A 100 13.20 25.25 -1.19
CA VAL A 100 12.12 24.43 -0.64
C VAL A 100 11.03 24.20 -1.68
N LYS A 101 10.70 25.22 -2.49
CA LYS A 101 9.73 25.09 -3.58
C LYS A 101 10.23 24.11 -4.64
N LYS A 102 11.51 24.19 -5.00
CA LYS A 102 12.16 23.30 -5.96
C LYS A 102 12.19 21.85 -5.45
N GLU A 103 12.53 21.65 -4.18
CA GLU A 103 12.51 20.33 -3.55
C GLU A 103 11.09 19.73 -3.52
N HIS A 104 10.08 20.52 -3.14
CA HIS A 104 8.69 20.07 -3.19
C HIS A 104 8.26 19.63 -4.59
N PHE A 105 8.66 20.37 -5.63
CA PHE A 105 8.40 19.99 -7.01
C PHE A 105 9.11 18.69 -7.40
N ALA A 106 10.38 18.52 -7.01
CA ALA A 106 11.13 17.29 -7.25
C ALA A 106 10.48 16.07 -6.56
N GLN A 107 10.04 16.22 -5.31
CA GLN A 107 9.30 15.17 -4.59
C GLN A 107 7.95 14.84 -5.25
N SER A 108 7.24 15.85 -5.78
CA SER A 108 5.99 15.63 -6.52
C SER A 108 6.23 14.83 -7.82
N ALA A 109 7.36 15.07 -8.49
CA ALA A 109 7.77 14.33 -9.67
C ALA A 109 8.11 12.86 -9.34
N GLU A 110 8.84 12.61 -8.24
CA GLU A 110 9.13 11.25 -7.78
C GLU A 110 7.86 10.48 -7.38
N LEU A 111 6.91 11.13 -6.71
CA LEU A 111 5.60 10.51 -6.44
C LEU A 111 4.90 10.10 -7.74
N SER A 112 4.94 10.95 -8.76
CA SER A 112 4.33 10.68 -10.07
C SER A 112 4.99 9.46 -10.75
N LYS A 113 6.30 9.29 -10.60
CA LYS A 113 7.03 8.11 -11.07
C LYS A 113 6.61 6.83 -10.34
N ILE A 114 6.39 6.89 -9.03
CA ILE A 114 5.90 5.75 -8.24
C ILE A 114 4.50 5.33 -8.70
N ILE A 115 3.60 6.30 -8.90
CA ILE A 115 2.24 6.03 -9.42
C ILE A 115 2.31 5.34 -10.78
N ALA A 116 3.19 5.81 -11.68
CA ALA A 116 3.37 5.18 -12.99
C ALA A 116 3.81 3.71 -12.87
N LEU A 117 4.76 3.40 -11.97
CA LEU A 117 5.19 2.03 -11.71
C LEU A 117 4.06 1.14 -11.17
N ILE A 118 3.23 1.67 -10.27
CA ILE A 118 2.05 0.95 -9.75
C ILE A 118 1.05 0.69 -10.90
N CYS A 119 0.80 1.68 -11.75
CA CYS A 119 -0.07 1.51 -12.92
C CYS A 119 0.47 0.47 -13.90
N SER A 120 1.78 0.47 -14.17
CA SER A 120 2.42 -0.55 -15.02
C SER A 120 2.28 -1.95 -14.44
N GLU A 121 2.48 -2.11 -13.13
CA GLU A 121 2.31 -3.40 -12.46
C GLU A 121 0.85 -3.87 -12.48
N LYS A 122 -0.11 -2.97 -12.26
CA LYS A 122 -1.53 -3.30 -12.41
C LYS A 122 -1.89 -3.73 -13.82
N ALA A 123 -1.37 -3.04 -14.84
CA ALA A 123 -1.59 -3.39 -16.23
C ALA A 123 -1.01 -4.77 -16.57
N ARG A 124 0.15 -5.11 -15.98
CA ARG A 124 0.77 -6.45 -16.10
C ARG A 124 -0.11 -7.56 -15.51
N GLN A 125 -0.86 -7.29 -14.43
CA GLN A 125 -1.74 -8.26 -13.79
C GLN A 125 -3.12 -8.41 -14.45
N GLY A 126 -3.53 -7.41 -15.25
CA GLY A 126 -4.82 -7.38 -15.95
C GLY A 126 -4.78 -7.87 -17.40
N ALA A 127 -3.58 -8.13 -17.94
CA ALA A 127 -3.34 -8.78 -19.23
C ALA A 127 -3.20 -10.30 -19.06
#